data_AF-T5LPH3-F1
#
_entry.id   AF-T5LPH3-F1
#
_cell.length_a   1.000
_cell.length_b   1.000
_cell.length_c   1.000
_cell.angle_alpha   90.00
_cell.angle_beta   90.00
_cell.angle_gamma   90.00
#
_symmetry.space_group_name_H-M   'P 1'
#
loop_
_entity.id
_entity.type
_entity.pdbx_description
1 polymer ?
#
loop_
_entity_poly.entity_id
_entity_poly.type
_entity_poly.pdbx_seq_one_letter_code
_entity_poly.pdbx_strand_id
1 'polypeptide(L)'
;MIGKKIQKPVTDWSNYTTVALWCNAHRAMIEDKGDWYEVVALPEPPKPTLDEARTGKLAELNAAFATASGQAHCRSSLGFEINADEIANRNIEGLTLVLQPGESTLFRAYDNSFHSVTREELETMRREIVVNSQWLYQAKWALEKRIAAAEMAEVLEAIALSPEALAEQTGVLRETAAGEDDGQTE
;
A
#
# COMPACT_ATOMS: atom_id res chain seq x y z
N MET A 1 21.08 9.29 32.46
CA MET A 1 22.39 8.62 32.29
C MET A 1 23.26 9.32 31.26
N ILE A 2 22.71 9.98 30.23
CA ILE A 2 23.48 10.90 29.37
C ILE A 2 24.28 11.90 30.21
N GLY A 3 25.53 12.18 29.81
CA GLY A 3 26.51 13.02 30.50
C GLY A 3 27.22 12.34 31.67
N LYS A 4 26.86 11.09 32.02
CA LYS A 4 27.54 10.37 33.11
C LYS A 4 28.97 10.04 32.71
N LYS A 5 29.91 10.40 33.58
CA LYS A 5 31.35 10.13 33.43
C LYS A 5 31.75 8.88 34.22
N ILE A 6 32.61 8.05 33.64
CA ILE A 6 33.25 6.89 34.26
C ILE A 6 34.76 7.12 34.19
N GLN A 7 35.41 7.31 35.34
CA GLN A 7 36.84 7.61 35.40
C GLN A 7 37.70 6.44 34.92
N LYS A 8 38.86 6.74 34.33
CA LYS A 8 39.87 5.75 33.95
C LYS A 8 41.01 5.74 34.98
N PRO A 9 41.60 4.57 35.31
CA PRO A 9 41.17 3.23 34.91
C PRO A 9 39.82 2.86 35.56
N VAL A 10 39.02 2.04 34.87
CA VAL A 10 37.74 1.58 35.42
C VAL A 10 38.02 0.66 36.61
N THR A 11 37.64 1.12 37.80
CA THR A 11 37.76 0.36 39.05
C THR A 11 36.45 -0.30 39.45
N ASP A 12 35.31 0.28 39.06
CA ASP A 12 33.97 -0.26 39.31
C ASP A 12 33.33 -0.78 38.02
N TRP A 13 33.62 -2.04 37.72
CA TRP A 13 33.08 -2.74 36.55
C TRP A 13 31.58 -3.02 36.65
N SER A 14 31.02 -3.14 37.87
CA SER A 14 29.58 -3.35 38.05
C SER A 14 28.80 -2.11 37.61
N ASN A 15 29.27 -0.92 38.01
CA ASN A 15 28.72 0.34 37.53
C ASN A 15 28.92 0.52 36.02
N TYR A 16 30.09 0.16 35.46
CA TYR A 16 30.30 0.20 34.01
C TYR A 16 29.28 -0.68 33.26
N THR A 17 29.08 -1.93 33.68
CA THR A 17 28.10 -2.84 33.08
C THR A 17 26.68 -2.30 33.16
N THR A 18 26.29 -1.74 34.31
CA THR A 18 24.97 -1.11 34.49
C THR A 18 24.77 0.06 33.53
N VAL A 19 25.81 0.87 33.33
CA VAL A 19 25.80 1.99 32.38
C VAL A 19 25.66 1.50 30.94
N ALA A 20 26.40 0.47 30.55
CA ALA A 20 26.33 -0.10 29.21
C ALA A 20 24.93 -0.69 28.90
N LEU A 21 24.34 -1.42 29.84
CA LEU A 21 22.97 -1.95 29.68
C LEU A 21 21.94 -0.84 29.53
N TRP A 22 22.08 0.24 30.31
CA TRP A 22 21.22 1.40 30.14
C TRP A 22 21.38 2.03 28.75
N CYS A 23 22.62 2.18 28.27
CA CYS A 23 22.89 2.73 26.94
C CYS A 23 22.20 1.95 25.82
N ASN A 24 22.27 0.62 25.86
CA ASN A 24 21.63 -0.27 24.89
C ASN A 24 20.10 -0.08 24.83
N ALA A 25 19.47 0.22 25.97
CA ALA A 25 18.03 0.41 26.05
C ALA A 25 17.56 1.85 25.70
N HIS A 26 18.46 2.83 25.63
CA HIS A 26 18.08 4.27 25.57
C HIS A 26 18.73 5.04 24.42
N ARG A 27 19.13 4.35 23.34
CA ARG A 27 19.84 4.96 22.19
C ARG A 27 21.01 5.85 22.65
N ALA A 28 21.86 5.31 23.51
CA ALA A 28 23.06 5.99 23.97
C ALA A 28 24.29 5.11 23.77
N MET A 29 25.46 5.71 23.85
CA MET A 29 26.73 5.00 23.77
C MET A 29 27.70 5.55 24.81
N ILE A 30 28.72 4.75 25.14
CA ILE A 30 29.81 5.17 26.01
C ILE A 30 30.96 5.61 25.09
N GLU A 31 31.30 6.89 25.11
CA GLU A 31 32.36 7.50 24.29
C GLU A 31 33.62 7.73 25.15
N ASP A 32 34.81 7.46 24.59
CA ASP A 32 36.09 7.75 25.26
C ASP A 32 36.46 9.23 25.08
N LYS A 33 36.62 9.94 26.19
CA LYS A 33 37.02 11.36 26.22
C LYS A 33 38.49 11.56 26.62
N GLY A 34 39.29 10.50 26.66
CA GLY A 34 40.68 10.53 27.12
C GLY A 34 40.79 10.07 28.56
N ASP A 35 40.59 10.98 29.52
CA ASP A 35 40.76 10.69 30.97
C ASP A 35 39.54 9.98 31.60
N TRP A 36 38.39 10.02 30.93
CA TRP A 36 37.16 9.33 31.35
C TRP A 36 36.37 8.83 30.14
N TYR A 37 35.44 7.91 30.38
CA TYR A 37 34.36 7.60 29.46
C TYR A 37 33.11 8.41 29.77
N GLU A 38 32.35 8.81 28.76
CA GLU A 38 31.12 9.57 28.93
C GLU A 38 29.96 8.92 28.20
N VAL A 39 28.81 8.82 28.87
CA VAL A 39 27.57 8.41 28.22
C VAL A 39 27.07 9.54 27.35
N VAL A 40 27.05 9.35 26.05
CA VAL A 40 26.53 10.30 25.07
C VAL A 40 25.30 9.72 24.38
N ALA A 41 24.40 10.57 23.92
CA ALA A 41 23.29 10.10 23.10
C ALA A 41 23.84 9.60 21.77
N LEU A 42 23.29 8.51 21.23
CA LEU A 42 23.56 8.17 19.84
C LEU A 42 23.02 9.33 18.98
N PRO A 43 23.76 9.74 17.94
CA PRO A 43 23.24 10.74 17.02
C PRO A 43 21.91 10.27 16.44
N GLU A 44 20.97 11.20 16.28
CA GLU A 44 19.80 10.91 15.47
C GLU A 44 20.26 10.56 14.06
N PRO A 45 19.68 9.52 13.42
CA PRO A 45 19.94 9.31 12.02
C PRO A 45 19.58 10.59 11.26
N PRO A 46 20.33 10.93 10.20
CA PRO A 46 19.95 12.06 9.37
C PRO A 46 18.51 11.86 8.90
N LYS A 47 17.71 12.93 8.95
CA LYS A 47 16.38 12.90 8.33
C LYS A 47 16.55 12.57 6.85
N PRO A 48 15.68 11.73 6.27
CA PRO A 48 15.74 11.44 4.86
C PRO A 48 15.62 12.74 4.06
N THR A 49 16.35 12.81 2.96
CA THR A 49 16.15 13.84 1.95
C THR A 49 14.75 13.74 1.36
N LEU A 50 14.27 14.80 0.72
CA LEU A 50 12.96 14.79 0.06
C LEU A 50 12.86 13.67 -0.99
N ASP A 51 13.94 13.38 -1.70
CA ASP A 51 13.97 12.33 -2.73
C ASP A 51 13.93 10.92 -2.12
N GLU A 52 14.62 10.70 -1.00
CA GLU A 52 14.52 9.45 -0.24
C GLU A 52 13.11 9.25 0.32
N ALA A 53 12.51 10.31 0.89
CA ALA A 53 11.13 10.28 1.37
C ALA A 53 10.15 9.97 0.23
N ARG A 54 10.33 10.59 -0.95
CA ARG A 54 9.52 10.34 -2.14
C ARG A 54 9.64 8.90 -2.62
N THR A 55 10.85 8.36 -2.62
CA THR A 55 11.11 6.95 -2.97
C THR A 55 10.40 6.00 -2.00
N GLY A 56 10.48 6.28 -0.69
CA GLY A 56 9.74 5.52 0.33
C GLY A 56 8.23 5.57 0.12
N LYS A 57 7.69 6.76 -0.19
CA LYS A 57 6.26 6.95 -0.44
C LYS A 57 5.76 6.22 -1.68
N LEU A 58 6.56 6.18 -2.75
CA LEU A 58 6.26 5.38 -3.95
C LEU A 58 6.26 3.87 -3.65
N ALA A 59 7.16 3.40 -2.78
CA ALA A 59 7.18 2.00 -2.35
C ALA A 59 5.92 1.65 -1.54
N GLU A 60 5.50 2.52 -0.62
CA GLU A 60 4.25 2.38 0.13
C GLU A 60 3.03 2.33 -0.82
N LEU A 61 2.97 3.22 -1.81
CA LEU A 61 1.89 3.23 -2.81
C LEU A 61 1.86 1.91 -3.60
N ASN A 62 3.01 1.41 -4.03
CA ASN A 62 3.08 0.15 -4.79
C ASN A 62 2.63 -1.04 -3.93
N ALA A 63 2.98 -1.07 -2.64
CA ALA A 63 2.53 -2.11 -1.72
C ALA A 63 1.00 -2.05 -1.52
N ALA A 64 0.46 -0.86 -1.25
CA ALA A 64 -0.97 -0.65 -1.09
C ALA A 64 -1.75 -1.03 -2.36
N PHE A 65 -1.24 -0.64 -3.54
CA PHE A 65 -1.83 -1.01 -4.83
C PHE A 65 -1.82 -2.52 -5.05
N ALA A 66 -0.70 -3.20 -4.77
CA ALA A 66 -0.60 -4.66 -4.95
C ALA A 66 -1.64 -5.41 -4.10
N THR A 67 -1.87 -4.97 -2.87
CA THR A 67 -2.93 -5.51 -2.01
C THR A 67 -4.31 -5.20 -2.57
N ALA A 68 -4.59 -3.94 -2.92
CA ALA A 68 -5.88 -3.53 -3.47
C ALA A 68 -6.23 -4.29 -4.76
N SER A 69 -5.29 -4.42 -5.70
CA SER A 69 -5.49 -5.16 -6.95
C SER A 69 -5.63 -6.67 -6.73
N GLY A 70 -4.90 -7.23 -5.76
CA GLY A 70 -4.94 -8.65 -5.44
C GLY A 70 -6.18 -9.08 -4.64
N GLN A 71 -6.91 -8.12 -4.06
CA GLN A 71 -8.15 -8.35 -3.32
C GLN A 71 -9.36 -7.67 -3.98
N ALA A 72 -9.18 -7.18 -5.21
CA ALA A 72 -10.20 -6.42 -5.91
C ALA A 72 -11.46 -7.26 -6.10
N HIS A 73 -12.61 -6.63 -5.93
CA HIS A 73 -13.91 -7.18 -6.26
C HIS A 73 -14.80 -6.07 -6.82
N CYS A 74 -15.85 -6.45 -7.55
CA CYS A 74 -16.83 -5.50 -8.05
C CYS A 74 -18.23 -6.12 -8.19
N ARG A 75 -19.23 -5.23 -8.19
CA ARG A 75 -20.62 -5.55 -8.47
C ARG A 75 -20.79 -5.84 -9.96
N SER A 76 -21.10 -7.08 -10.32
CA SER A 76 -21.46 -7.40 -11.70
C SER A 76 -22.88 -6.93 -12.03
N SER A 77 -23.09 -6.51 -13.28
CA SER A 77 -24.43 -6.27 -13.84
C SER A 77 -25.34 -7.50 -13.79
N LEU A 78 -24.78 -8.70 -13.63
CA LEU A 78 -25.52 -9.95 -13.45
C LEU A 78 -26.15 -10.12 -12.06
N GLY A 79 -25.98 -9.16 -11.16
CA GLY A 79 -26.72 -9.16 -9.90
C GLY A 79 -26.03 -9.85 -8.71
N PHE A 80 -24.74 -10.21 -8.82
CA PHE A 80 -23.89 -10.60 -7.67
C PHE A 80 -22.50 -9.92 -7.67
N GLU A 81 -21.76 -10.03 -6.56
CA GLU A 81 -20.36 -9.56 -6.43
C GLU A 81 -19.38 -10.60 -6.99
N ILE A 82 -18.34 -10.15 -7.70
CA ILE A 82 -17.31 -11.00 -8.29
C ILE A 82 -15.92 -10.58 -7.86
N ASN A 83 -15.00 -11.55 -7.75
CA ASN A 83 -13.59 -11.25 -7.67
C ASN A 83 -13.13 -10.54 -8.95
N ALA A 84 -12.29 -9.53 -8.82
CA ALA A 84 -11.82 -8.66 -9.90
C ALA A 84 -10.28 -8.51 -9.90
N ASP A 85 -9.58 -9.52 -9.38
CA ASP A 85 -8.12 -9.65 -9.47
C ASP A 85 -7.67 -10.33 -10.78
N GLU A 86 -6.36 -10.41 -10.99
CA GLU A 86 -5.75 -11.04 -12.18
C GLU A 86 -6.10 -12.53 -12.31
N ILE A 87 -6.23 -13.24 -11.18
CA ILE A 87 -6.56 -14.66 -11.15
C ILE A 87 -7.99 -14.87 -11.63
N ALA A 88 -8.94 -14.05 -11.17
CA ALA A 88 -10.32 -14.05 -11.60
C ALA A 88 -10.44 -13.78 -13.10
N ASN A 89 -9.74 -12.75 -13.60
CA ASN A 89 -9.70 -12.43 -15.04
C ASN A 89 -9.22 -13.62 -15.88
N ARG A 90 -8.10 -14.25 -15.48
CA ARG A 90 -7.54 -15.43 -16.17
C ARG A 90 -8.47 -16.64 -16.10
N ASN A 91 -9.12 -16.88 -14.96
CA ASN A 91 -10.06 -17.99 -14.79
C ASN A 91 -11.27 -17.83 -15.72
N ILE A 92 -11.84 -16.63 -15.79
CA ILE A 92 -12.94 -16.31 -16.70
C ILE A 92 -12.51 -16.49 -18.16
N GLU A 93 -11.33 -16.00 -18.53
CA GLU A 93 -10.77 -16.18 -19.88
C GLU A 93 -10.62 -17.67 -20.26
N GLY A 94 -10.12 -18.50 -19.34
CA GLY A 94 -10.02 -19.94 -19.54
C GLY A 94 -11.37 -20.64 -19.71
N LEU A 95 -12.39 -20.24 -18.95
CA LEU A 95 -13.75 -20.76 -19.08
C LEU A 95 -14.40 -20.34 -20.42
N THR A 96 -14.28 -19.06 -20.79
CA THR A 96 -14.79 -18.54 -22.07
C THR A 96 -14.15 -19.25 -23.27
N LEU A 97 -12.87 -19.64 -23.18
CA LEU A 97 -12.17 -20.35 -24.25
C LEU A 97 -12.75 -21.74 -24.54
N VAL A 98 -13.22 -22.45 -23.52
CA VAL A 98 -13.67 -23.86 -23.65
C VAL A 98 -15.17 -24.01 -23.84
N LEU A 99 -15.96 -23.03 -23.39
CA LEU A 99 -17.42 -23.04 -23.55
C LEU A 99 -17.84 -22.65 -24.97
N GLN A 100 -18.84 -23.35 -25.50
CA GLN A 100 -19.51 -22.94 -26.73
C GLN A 100 -20.56 -21.86 -26.45
N PRO A 101 -21.00 -21.09 -27.48
CA PRO A 101 -22.08 -20.12 -27.32
C PRO A 101 -23.34 -20.76 -26.73
N GLY A 102 -23.92 -20.11 -25.72
CA GLY A 102 -25.09 -20.62 -24.99
C GLY A 102 -24.83 -21.75 -23.99
N GLU A 103 -23.61 -22.30 -23.91
CA GLU A 103 -23.24 -23.21 -22.82
C GLU A 103 -23.07 -22.45 -21.51
N SER A 104 -23.31 -23.16 -20.40
CA SER A 104 -23.18 -22.61 -19.06
C SER A 104 -22.26 -23.45 -18.17
N THR A 105 -21.75 -22.82 -17.13
CA THR A 105 -20.93 -23.45 -16.09
C THR A 105 -21.33 -22.92 -14.71
N LEU A 106 -20.95 -23.65 -13.66
CA LEU A 106 -21.03 -23.13 -12.30
C LEU A 106 -19.86 -22.20 -12.02
N PHE A 107 -20.18 -20.94 -11.72
CA PHE A 107 -19.26 -19.92 -11.28
C PHE A 107 -19.40 -19.69 -9.78
N ARG A 108 -18.28 -19.51 -9.08
CA ARG A 108 -18.27 -19.20 -7.65
C ARG A 108 -18.07 -17.69 -7.46
N ALA A 109 -19.08 -17.02 -6.92
CA ALA A 109 -19.08 -15.60 -6.64
C ALA A 109 -18.13 -15.22 -5.49
N TYR A 110 -17.96 -13.92 -5.25
CA TYR A 110 -17.10 -13.39 -4.19
C TYR A 110 -17.46 -13.93 -2.80
N ASP A 111 -18.75 -14.03 -2.50
CA ASP A 111 -19.29 -14.54 -1.24
C ASP A 111 -19.26 -16.09 -1.12
N ASN A 112 -18.63 -16.77 -2.08
CA ASN A 112 -18.57 -18.22 -2.25
C ASN A 112 -19.91 -18.91 -2.62
N SER A 113 -20.96 -18.16 -2.94
CA SER A 113 -22.17 -18.74 -3.54
C SER A 113 -21.91 -19.19 -4.98
N PHE A 114 -22.74 -20.12 -5.48
CA PHE A 114 -22.62 -20.65 -6.84
C PHE A 114 -23.73 -20.12 -7.73
N HIS A 115 -23.36 -19.64 -8.91
CA HIS A 115 -24.24 -19.15 -9.95
C HIS A 115 -24.02 -19.94 -11.24
N SER A 116 -25.10 -20.33 -11.92
CA SER A 116 -25.01 -20.84 -13.29
C SER A 116 -24.88 -19.64 -14.22
N VAL A 117 -23.76 -19.55 -14.96
CA VAL A 117 -23.49 -18.46 -15.89
C VAL A 117 -23.19 -18.97 -17.29
N THR A 118 -23.65 -18.26 -18.31
CA THR A 118 -23.32 -18.56 -19.71
C THR A 118 -21.94 -18.05 -20.11
N ARG A 119 -21.45 -18.49 -21.27
CA ARG A 119 -20.25 -17.92 -21.89
C ARG A 119 -20.33 -16.39 -22.07
N GLU A 120 -21.46 -15.87 -22.52
CA GLU A 120 -21.64 -14.43 -22.79
C GLU A 120 -21.68 -13.62 -21.49
N GLU A 121 -22.23 -14.21 -20.42
CA GLU A 121 -22.20 -13.66 -19.07
C GLU A 121 -20.78 -13.62 -18.50
N LEU A 122 -19.98 -14.66 -18.73
CA LEU A 122 -18.54 -14.66 -18.41
C LEU A 122 -17.80 -13.54 -19.16
N GLU A 123 -18.07 -13.33 -20.45
CA GLU A 123 -17.48 -12.23 -21.22
C GLU A 123 -17.90 -10.85 -20.69
N THR A 124 -19.13 -10.72 -20.18
CA THR A 124 -19.63 -9.51 -19.52
C THR A 124 -18.86 -9.24 -18.23
N MET A 125 -18.77 -10.24 -17.34
CA MET A 125 -17.99 -10.13 -16.10
C MET A 125 -16.52 -9.81 -16.37
N ARG A 126 -15.91 -10.39 -17.41
CA ARG A 126 -14.52 -10.07 -17.80
C ARG A 126 -14.35 -8.59 -18.13
N ARG A 127 -15.27 -7.99 -18.88
CA ARG A 127 -15.22 -6.55 -19.20
C ARG A 127 -15.31 -5.71 -17.93
N GLU A 128 -16.18 -6.09 -17.00
CA GLU A 128 -16.34 -5.40 -15.71
C GLU A 128 -15.07 -5.48 -14.85
N ILE A 129 -14.40 -6.63 -14.81
CA ILE A 129 -13.10 -6.79 -14.13
C ILE A 129 -12.03 -5.89 -14.75
N VAL A 130 -11.96 -5.84 -16.08
CA VAL A 130 -10.99 -4.99 -16.80
C VAL A 130 -11.26 -3.51 -16.53
N VAL A 131 -12.52 -3.07 -16.57
CA VAL A 131 -12.90 -1.69 -16.23
C VAL A 131 -12.54 -1.37 -14.77
N ASN A 132 -12.81 -2.29 -13.83
CA ASN A 132 -12.42 -2.11 -12.44
C ASN A 132 -10.91 -1.94 -12.28
N SER A 133 -10.13 -2.77 -12.98
CA SER A 133 -8.67 -2.70 -12.99
C SER A 133 -8.16 -1.37 -13.54
N GLN A 134 -8.76 -0.86 -14.63
CA GLN A 134 -8.42 0.44 -15.20
C GLN A 134 -8.65 1.58 -14.19
N TRP A 135 -9.76 1.55 -13.44
CA TRP A 135 -10.02 2.57 -12.42
C TRP A 135 -9.02 2.53 -11.27
N LEU A 136 -8.63 1.35 -10.80
CA LEU A 136 -7.57 1.21 -9.79
C LEU A 136 -6.24 1.79 -10.29
N TYR A 137 -5.88 1.57 -11.55
CA TYR A 137 -4.68 2.17 -12.14
C TYR A 137 -4.78 3.70 -12.24
N GLN A 138 -5.94 4.25 -12.59
CA GLN A 138 -6.13 5.70 -12.60
C GLN A 138 -5.96 6.30 -11.20
N ALA A 139 -6.48 5.64 -10.16
CA ALA A 139 -6.26 6.05 -8.77
C ALA A 139 -4.77 6.01 -8.39
N LYS A 140 -4.05 4.93 -8.76
CA LYS A 140 -2.60 4.83 -8.56
C LYS A 140 -1.86 5.99 -9.23
N TRP A 141 -2.14 6.27 -10.49
CA TRP A 141 -1.47 7.34 -11.24
C TRP A 141 -1.79 8.74 -10.67
N ALA A 142 -3.00 8.97 -10.17
CA ALA A 142 -3.35 10.21 -9.48
C ALA A 142 -2.50 10.39 -8.21
N LEU A 143 -2.30 9.33 -7.43
CA LEU A 143 -1.43 9.34 -6.26
C LEU A 143 0.05 9.51 -6.62
N GLU A 144 0.53 8.86 -7.68
CA GLU A 144 1.90 9.07 -8.20
C GLU A 144 2.14 10.53 -8.57
N LYS A 145 1.18 11.19 -9.25
CA LYS A 145 1.26 12.61 -9.58
C LYS A 145 1.30 13.49 -8.32
N ARG A 146 0.46 13.20 -7.32
CA ARG A 146 0.45 13.91 -6.03
C ARG A 146 1.78 13.75 -5.30
N ILE A 147 2.32 12.53 -5.26
CA ILE A 147 3.64 12.25 -4.68
C ILE A 147 4.70 13.05 -5.42
N ALA A 148 4.71 13.04 -6.76
CA ALA A 148 5.69 13.77 -7.58
C ALA A 148 5.60 15.31 -7.41
N ALA A 149 4.41 15.85 -7.19
CA ALA A 149 4.19 17.29 -7.01
C ALA A 149 4.54 17.80 -5.59
N ALA A 150 4.76 16.92 -4.61
CA ALA A 150 5.10 17.35 -3.26
C ALA A 150 6.50 17.98 -3.19
N GLU A 151 6.57 19.18 -2.60
CA GLU A 151 7.80 19.97 -2.46
C GLU A 151 8.42 19.89 -1.05
N MET A 152 7.75 19.23 -0.10
CA MET A 152 8.20 19.09 1.28
C MET A 152 7.84 17.71 1.85
N ALA A 153 8.64 17.22 2.80
CA ALA A 153 8.46 15.91 3.41
C ALA A 153 7.12 15.79 4.15
N GLU A 154 6.69 16.87 4.80
CA GLU A 154 5.41 16.92 5.53
C GLU A 154 4.21 16.72 4.58
N VAL A 155 4.30 17.22 3.35
CA VAL A 155 3.26 17.04 2.33
C VAL A 155 3.22 15.59 1.85
N LEU A 156 4.39 14.94 1.69
CA LEU A 156 4.47 13.52 1.35
C LEU A 156 3.85 12.65 2.45
N GLU A 157 4.20 12.90 3.71
CA GLU A 157 3.68 12.13 4.85
C GLU A 157 2.15 12.24 4.98
N ALA A 158 1.57 13.39 4.62
CA ALA A 158 0.12 13.61 4.64
C ALA A 158 -0.65 12.83 3.56
N ILE A 159 0.02 12.26 2.55
CA ILE A 159 -0.64 11.42 1.54
C ILE A 159 -0.95 10.07 2.19
N ALA A 160 -2.21 9.86 2.55
CA ALA A 160 -2.70 8.58 3.04
C ALA A 160 -2.63 7.52 1.93
N LEU A 161 -1.92 6.42 2.21
CA LEU A 161 -1.77 5.29 1.30
C LEU A 161 -2.20 4.02 2.02
N SER A 162 -3.32 3.47 1.59
CA SER A 162 -3.80 2.16 2.01
C SER A 162 -4.64 1.54 0.90
N PRO A 163 -4.88 0.21 0.92
CA PRO A 163 -5.78 -0.42 -0.05
C PRO A 163 -7.16 0.23 -0.07
N GLU A 164 -7.67 0.62 1.10
CA GLU A 164 -8.97 1.29 1.26
C GLU A 164 -8.95 2.70 0.67
N ALA A 165 -7.87 3.47 0.88
CA ALA A 165 -7.72 4.81 0.29
C ALA A 165 -7.67 4.75 -1.24
N LEU A 166 -7.03 3.71 -1.81
CA LEU A 166 -7.05 3.44 -3.25
C LEU A 166 -8.46 3.12 -3.76
N ALA A 167 -9.21 2.29 -3.03
CA ALA A 167 -10.60 1.94 -3.39
C ALA A 167 -11.53 3.17 -3.32
N GLU A 168 -11.39 4.02 -2.29
CA GLU A 168 -12.13 5.27 -2.17
C GLU A 168 -11.83 6.23 -3.33
N GLN A 169 -10.54 6.45 -3.62
CA GLN A 169 -10.11 7.28 -4.75
C GLN A 169 -10.65 6.75 -6.09
N THR A 170 -10.71 5.43 -6.26
CA THR A 170 -11.30 4.77 -7.43
C THR A 170 -12.78 5.10 -7.56
N GLY A 171 -13.53 5.07 -6.46
CA GLY A 171 -14.95 5.44 -6.41
C GLY A 171 -15.17 6.91 -6.82
N VAL A 172 -14.41 7.84 -6.22
CA VAL A 172 -14.46 9.27 -6.54
C VAL A 172 -14.20 9.53 -8.02
N LEU A 173 -13.17 8.88 -8.60
CA LEU A 173 -12.85 9.03 -10.01
C LEU A 173 -13.96 8.53 -10.93
N ARG A 174 -14.61 7.42 -10.56
CA ARG A 174 -15.74 6.86 -11.31
C ARG A 174 -16.96 7.77 -11.27
N GLU A 175 -17.30 8.33 -10.11
CA GLU A 175 -18.42 9.26 -9.94
C GLU A 175 -18.20 10.56 -10.72
N THR A 176 -16.98 11.10 -10.66
CA THR A 176 -16.64 12.33 -11.39
C THR A 176 -16.79 12.13 -12.91
N ALA A 177 -16.31 11.01 -13.44
CA ALA A 177 -16.45 10.70 -14.86
C ALA A 177 -17.91 10.46 -15.30
N ALA A 178 -18.75 9.89 -14.44
CA ALA A 178 -20.17 9.69 -14.73
C ALA A 178 -20.94 11.02 -14.77
N GLY A 179 -20.62 11.96 -13.87
CA GLY A 179 -21.25 13.28 -13.86
C GLY A 179 -20.87 14.20 -15.03
N GLU A 180 -19.75 13.93 -15.70
CA GLU A 180 -19.32 14.66 -16.90
C GLU A 180 -20.08 14.21 -18.17
N ASP A 181 -20.61 12.98 -18.21
CA ASP A 181 -21.38 12.43 -19.35
C ASP A 181 -22.84 12.94 -19.36
N ASP A 182 -23.44 13.10 -18.18
CA ASP A 182 -24.80 13.67 -18.02
C ASP A 182 -24.89 15.18 -18.37
N GLY A 183 -23.74 15.86 -18.52
CA GLY A 183 -23.65 17.28 -18.85
C GLY A 183 -23.50 17.61 -20.35
N GLN A 184 -23.43 16.59 -21.23
CA GLN A 184 -23.26 16.76 -22.68
C GLN A 184 -24.51 16.32 -23.47
N THR A 185 -25.69 16.79 -23.06
CA THR A 185 -26.86 16.85 -23.94
C THR A 185 -27.49 18.24 -23.88
N GLU A 186 -26.93 19.18 -24.64
CA GLU A 186 -27.62 20.38 -25.12
C GLU A 186 -27.38 20.56 -26.63
#